data_AF-A0A916F032-F1
#
_entry.id   AF-A0A916F032-F1
#
_cell.length_a   1.000
_cell.length_b   1.000
_cell.length_c   1.000
_cell.angle_alpha   90.00
_cell.angle_beta   90.00
_cell.angle_gamma   90.00
#
_symmetry.space_group_name_H-M   'P 1'
#
loop_
_entity.id
_entity.type
_entity.pdbx_description
1 polymer ?
#
loop_
_entity_poly.entity_id
_entity_poly.type
_entity_poly.pdbx_seq_one_letter_code
_entity_poly.pdbx_strand_id
1 'polypeptide(L)'
;MGIHRFADKMVTMKGWNKFVWSAEIYGGGGPANRYGRYQSHGTVQIHKFGDEAAYGYDQNGWDWNRPPGGTTIHLPWEQLDAPNPHTTMLLNDSKFSGATSLDGKYGTFGFILQNPTRYAPIIDPAFTAKKSVFSFDNRLVLTGNDIRNSNSEYPTETTLFQHGITKLTDSLNVNGEQITQFPYEATLTEGDWLIDGMGNGYYVVKGAEIEVRRQHQESRDNQKKQPTFGNFQSAWINHGTLPDNAEYEYIVVLDATPEKMAQIAESMEAGSVYEVVQKNSNVHVVRDKETGATGYSVFSFARITDDYIRAVSTSSLVMTQPEGEDKLKLSVANPDLNMDKFTRSDYAPVMVTLNGAWELTGEHSNVQATVKGSKTTVTFNCKDGLPIQVMMKKA
;
A
#
# COMPACT_ATOMS: atom_id res chain seq x y z
N MET A 1 0.25 -5.88 8.36
CA MET A 1 1.51 -5.43 7.70
C MET A 1 1.92 -6.52 6.71
N GLY A 2 2.60 -6.16 5.63
CA GLY A 2 3.29 -7.09 4.73
C GLY A 2 4.74 -6.65 4.53
N ILE A 3 5.63 -7.59 4.23
CA ILE A 3 7.03 -7.31 3.91
C ILE A 3 7.34 -7.94 2.55
N HIS A 4 7.87 -7.15 1.63
CA HIS A 4 8.46 -7.64 0.38
C HIS A 4 9.97 -7.43 0.42
N ARG A 5 10.75 -8.34 -0.16
CA ARG A 5 12.21 -8.19 -0.23
C ARG A 5 12.68 -8.46 -1.64
N PHE A 6 13.55 -7.60 -2.13
CA PHE A 6 14.20 -7.76 -3.42
C PHE A 6 15.63 -7.25 -3.32
N ALA A 7 16.61 -8.09 -3.68
CA ALA A 7 18.03 -7.80 -3.53
C ALA A 7 18.37 -7.24 -2.13
N ASP A 8 18.94 -6.04 -2.05
CA ASP A 8 19.33 -5.35 -0.83
C ASP A 8 18.21 -4.47 -0.23
N LYS A 9 16.96 -4.60 -0.71
CA LYS A 9 15.82 -3.78 -0.26
C LYS A 9 14.78 -4.60 0.49
N MET A 10 14.19 -3.97 1.50
CA MET A 10 13.02 -4.44 2.23
C MET A 10 11.92 -3.38 2.13
N VAL A 11 10.73 -3.78 1.67
CA VAL A 11 9.57 -2.91 1.54
C VAL A 11 8.58 -3.24 2.65
N THR A 12 8.30 -2.28 3.52
CA THR A 12 7.36 -2.41 4.63
C THR A 12 6.02 -1.79 4.23
N MET A 13 4.97 -2.62 4.14
CA MET A 13 3.60 -2.17 3.87
C MET A 13 2.77 -2.20 5.14
N LYS A 14 2.36 -1.03 5.66
CA LYS A 14 1.67 -0.93 6.94
C LYS A 14 0.36 -0.14 6.86
N GLY A 15 -0.71 -0.86 7.18
CA GLY A 15 -2.03 -0.31 7.47
C GLY A 15 -2.37 -0.53 8.95
N TRP A 16 -3.58 -0.11 9.32
CA TRP A 16 -4.16 -0.29 10.65
C TRP A 16 -5.62 -0.72 10.52
N ASN A 17 -6.19 -1.32 11.56
CA ASN A 17 -7.56 -1.82 11.53
C ASN A 17 -8.20 -1.67 12.92
N LYS A 18 -9.38 -2.28 13.11
CA LYS A 18 -10.10 -2.33 14.39
C LYS A 18 -9.29 -2.94 15.55
N PHE A 19 -8.23 -3.69 15.25
CA PHE A 19 -7.47 -4.47 16.22
C PHE A 19 -6.04 -3.96 16.43
N VAL A 20 -5.45 -3.39 15.38
CA VAL A 20 -4.07 -2.91 15.35
C VAL A 20 -4.10 -1.39 15.23
N TRP A 21 -3.58 -0.69 16.23
CA TRP A 21 -3.55 0.77 16.26
C TRP A 21 -2.66 1.36 15.16
N SER A 22 -3.02 2.56 14.69
CA SER A 22 -2.26 3.28 13.64
C SER A 22 -0.85 3.66 14.11
N ALA A 23 -0.76 4.17 15.32
CA ALA A 23 0.46 4.61 15.98
C ALA A 23 0.23 4.59 17.48
N GLU A 24 1.31 4.40 18.24
CA GLU A 24 1.31 4.69 19.67
C GLU A 24 1.90 6.09 19.87
N ILE A 25 1.12 6.98 20.49
CA ILE A 25 1.50 8.37 20.72
C ILE A 25 1.31 8.69 22.19
N TYR A 26 2.35 9.23 22.83
CA TYR A 26 2.32 9.66 24.22
C TYR A 26 2.36 11.18 24.35
N GLY A 27 1.84 11.68 25.45
CA GLY A 27 1.85 13.09 25.82
C GLY A 27 2.16 13.25 27.31
N GLY A 28 1.77 14.37 27.91
CA GLY A 28 2.05 14.66 29.32
C GLY A 28 3.55 14.69 29.63
N GLY A 29 3.96 14.03 30.71
CA GLY A 29 5.35 14.06 31.21
C GLY A 29 6.38 13.22 30.41
N GLY A 30 5.95 12.52 29.37
CA GLY A 30 6.82 11.74 28.48
C GLY A 30 6.28 11.74 27.05
N PRO A 31 6.24 12.90 26.36
CA PRO A 31 5.69 12.99 25.02
C PRO A 31 6.57 12.21 24.03
N ALA A 32 5.93 11.43 23.16
CA ALA A 32 6.61 10.66 22.13
C ALA A 32 5.69 10.50 20.92
N ASN A 33 6.28 10.49 19.72
CA ASN A 33 5.58 10.25 18.46
C ASN A 33 4.42 11.24 18.20
N ARG A 34 4.55 12.50 18.62
CA ARG A 34 3.46 13.50 18.62
C ARG A 34 2.83 13.72 17.24
N TYR A 35 3.59 13.54 16.16
CA TYR A 35 3.16 13.72 14.77
C TYR A 35 2.95 12.39 14.03
N GLY A 36 2.99 11.25 14.73
CA GLY A 36 2.90 9.91 14.14
C GLY A 36 1.52 9.49 13.60
N ARG A 37 0.57 10.40 13.45
CA ARG A 37 -0.83 10.12 13.06
C ARG A 37 -0.90 9.22 11.82
N TYR A 38 -0.03 9.48 10.84
CA TYR A 38 -0.01 8.82 9.54
C TYR A 38 0.96 7.63 9.43
N GLN A 39 1.55 7.18 10.53
CA GLN A 39 2.55 6.09 10.54
C GLN A 39 2.07 4.79 9.88
N SER A 40 0.75 4.54 9.87
CA SER A 40 0.14 3.36 9.23
C SER A 40 -0.93 3.71 8.21
N HIS A 41 -0.89 4.87 7.54
CA HIS A 41 -1.90 5.29 6.56
C HIS A 41 -1.80 4.54 5.20
N GLY A 42 -1.57 3.23 5.25
CA GLY A 42 -1.24 2.42 4.07
C GLY A 42 0.14 2.77 3.53
N THR A 43 1.10 2.96 4.45
CA THR A 43 2.48 3.35 4.14
C THR A 43 3.21 2.20 3.46
N VAL A 44 4.14 2.55 2.57
CA VAL A 44 4.99 1.64 1.79
C VAL A 44 6.41 2.18 1.83
N GLN A 45 7.15 1.77 2.86
CA GLN A 45 8.50 2.25 3.11
C GLN A 45 9.53 1.32 2.49
N ILE A 46 10.45 1.84 1.66
CA ILE A 46 11.50 1.06 1.01
C ILE A 46 12.82 1.26 1.75
N HIS A 47 13.20 0.31 2.59
CA HIS A 47 14.45 0.31 3.32
C HIS A 47 15.55 -0.32 2.46
N LYS A 48 16.63 0.43 2.22
CA LYS A 48 17.86 -0.09 1.63
C LYS A 48 18.76 -0.64 2.74
N PHE A 49 19.40 -1.79 2.50
CA PHE A 49 20.30 -2.41 3.47
C PHE A 49 21.47 -1.48 3.79
N GLY A 50 21.67 -1.22 5.08
CA GLY A 50 22.73 -0.36 5.60
C GLY A 50 22.22 0.52 6.73
N ASP A 51 22.96 1.59 7.00
CA ASP A 51 22.56 2.62 7.95
C ASP A 51 21.43 3.48 7.38
N GLU A 52 20.26 3.45 8.02
CA GLU A 52 19.09 4.20 7.58
C GLU A 52 19.37 5.71 7.54
N ALA A 53 20.13 6.25 8.50
CA ALA A 53 20.47 7.67 8.50
C ALA A 53 21.33 8.04 7.28
N ALA A 54 22.25 7.17 6.86
CA ALA A 54 23.04 7.35 5.66
C ALA A 54 22.18 7.34 4.39
N TYR A 55 21.04 6.65 4.40
CA TYR A 55 20.03 6.67 3.33
C TYR A 55 18.93 7.72 3.54
N GLY A 56 19.16 8.73 4.39
CA GLY A 56 18.26 9.88 4.50
C GLY A 56 17.01 9.64 5.34
N TYR A 57 16.98 8.58 6.15
CA TYR A 57 16.01 8.46 7.24
C TYR A 57 16.45 9.33 8.42
N ASP A 58 16.26 10.63 8.28
CA ASP A 58 16.55 11.62 9.31
C ASP A 58 15.26 12.28 9.78
N GLN A 59 15.08 12.37 11.08
CA GLN A 59 13.94 13.06 11.69
C GLN A 59 14.02 14.58 11.51
N ASN A 60 15.23 15.15 11.43
CA ASN A 60 15.41 16.59 11.32
C ASN A 60 14.96 17.07 9.94
N GLY A 61 13.86 17.84 9.89
CA GLY A 61 13.24 18.26 8.62
C GLY A 61 12.30 17.23 7.99
N TRP A 62 12.06 16.07 8.60
CA TRP A 62 11.13 15.06 8.08
C TRP A 62 9.70 15.58 8.01
N ASP A 63 9.07 15.60 6.84
CA ASP A 63 7.66 15.96 6.74
C ASP A 63 6.77 14.79 7.21
N TRP A 64 6.20 14.94 8.41
CA TRP A 64 5.32 13.95 9.02
C TRP A 64 4.00 13.75 8.26
N ASN A 65 3.62 14.67 7.38
CA ASN A 65 2.46 14.51 6.50
C ASN A 65 2.74 13.58 5.32
N ARG A 66 4.02 13.34 4.98
CA ARG A 66 4.44 12.59 3.79
C ARG A 66 5.17 11.27 4.11
N PRO A 67 4.56 10.35 4.87
CA PRO A 67 5.13 9.03 4.99
C PRO A 67 5.01 8.30 3.63
N PRO A 68 6.11 7.72 3.09
CA PRO A 68 6.09 7.01 1.81
C PRO A 68 4.93 6.01 1.68
N GLY A 69 4.25 6.03 0.53
CA GLY A 69 3.05 5.25 0.21
C GLY A 69 1.75 5.72 0.88
N GLY A 70 1.81 6.52 1.95
CA GLY A 70 0.64 6.97 2.71
C GLY A 70 -0.26 7.90 1.89
N THR A 71 -1.57 7.84 2.14
CA THR A 71 -2.53 8.87 1.70
C THR A 71 -2.98 9.68 2.91
N THR A 72 -2.74 10.99 2.86
CA THR A 72 -2.81 11.90 4.02
C THR A 72 -3.43 13.24 3.64
N ILE A 73 -3.82 14.03 4.64
CA ILE A 73 -4.13 15.46 4.45
C ILE A 73 -2.88 16.20 4.92
N HIS A 74 -2.34 17.12 4.11
CA HIS A 74 -1.12 17.85 4.44
C HIS A 74 -1.41 18.98 5.43
N LEU A 75 -1.31 18.67 6.72
CA LEU A 75 -1.74 19.56 7.80
C LEU A 75 -0.58 20.39 8.38
N PRO A 76 -0.86 21.61 8.88
CA PRO A 76 0.05 22.33 9.76
C PRO A 76 0.36 21.50 11.01
N TRP A 77 1.53 21.70 11.62
CA TRP A 77 1.98 20.90 12.75
C TRP A 77 1.01 20.92 13.93
N GLU A 78 0.41 22.07 14.22
CA GLU A 78 -0.57 22.24 15.29
C GLU A 78 -1.82 21.38 15.07
N GLN A 79 -2.21 21.15 13.80
CA GLN A 79 -3.35 20.32 13.44
C GLN A 79 -2.98 18.84 13.28
N LEU A 80 -1.72 18.52 12.94
CA LEU A 80 -1.23 17.15 12.82
C LEU A 80 -0.94 16.49 14.18
N ASP A 81 -0.52 17.28 15.18
CA ASP A 81 -0.26 16.81 16.54
C ASP A 81 -1.41 15.94 17.07
N ALA A 82 -1.09 14.96 17.90
CA ALA A 82 -2.08 14.00 18.37
C ALA A 82 -3.24 14.68 19.11
N PRO A 83 -4.48 14.22 18.88
CA PRO A 83 -5.70 14.86 19.38
C PRO A 83 -5.83 14.83 20.92
N ASN A 84 -5.06 13.97 21.61
CA ASN A 84 -5.09 13.86 23.07
C ASN A 84 -3.79 14.40 23.69
N PRO A 85 -3.87 15.16 24.80
CA PRO A 85 -2.69 15.60 25.57
C PRO A 85 -1.94 14.47 26.28
N HIS A 86 -2.53 13.27 26.40
CA HIS A 86 -1.90 12.07 26.95
C HIS A 86 -1.69 11.03 25.84
N THR A 87 -2.25 9.82 25.96
CA THR A 87 -2.03 8.72 25.02
C THR A 87 -3.08 8.70 23.92
N THR A 88 -2.64 8.50 22.68
CA THR A 88 -3.50 8.19 21.53
C THR A 88 -3.02 6.90 20.87
N MET A 89 -3.92 5.94 20.74
CA MET A 89 -3.76 4.71 19.95
C MET A 89 -5.01 4.56 19.10
N LEU A 90 -5.00 5.17 17.92
CA LEU A 90 -6.19 5.24 17.05
C LEU A 90 -6.47 3.86 16.44
N LEU A 91 -7.73 3.39 16.53
CA LEU A 91 -8.22 2.16 15.89
C LEU A 91 -9.25 2.48 14.81
N ASN A 92 -9.19 1.70 13.73
CA ASN A 92 -9.96 1.95 12.49
C ASN A 92 -11.36 1.38 12.68
N ASP A 93 -12.38 1.97 12.05
CA ASP A 93 -13.71 1.37 12.06
C ASP A 93 -13.74 0.11 11.16
N SER A 94 -12.86 0.04 10.17
CA SER A 94 -12.68 -1.14 9.32
C SER A 94 -11.82 -2.21 9.99
N LYS A 95 -12.23 -3.46 9.79
CA LYS A 95 -11.44 -4.64 10.16
C LYS A 95 -10.40 -5.03 9.09
N PHE A 96 -10.53 -4.51 7.87
CA PHE A 96 -9.73 -4.93 6.73
C PHE A 96 -8.41 -4.15 6.64
N SER A 97 -7.32 -4.82 7.00
CA SER A 97 -5.95 -4.36 6.76
C SER A 97 -4.99 -5.52 6.95
N GLY A 98 -4.22 -5.88 5.93
CA GLY A 98 -3.34 -7.03 6.00
C GLY A 98 -2.65 -7.37 4.69
N ALA A 99 -1.96 -8.51 4.67
CA ALA A 99 -1.28 -9.04 3.49
C ALA A 99 -1.56 -10.54 3.33
N THR A 100 -1.49 -11.05 2.11
CA THR A 100 -1.35 -12.47 1.79
C THR A 100 -0.04 -12.70 1.04
N SER A 101 0.40 -13.95 0.95
CA SER A 101 1.62 -14.35 0.23
C SER A 101 1.36 -15.57 -0.65
N LEU A 102 1.99 -15.61 -1.82
CA LEU A 102 2.06 -16.77 -2.71
C LEU A 102 3.50 -17.25 -2.81
N ASP A 103 3.74 -18.53 -2.51
CA ASP A 103 5.07 -19.19 -2.45
C ASP A 103 6.10 -18.48 -1.54
N GLY A 104 5.65 -17.62 -0.63
CA GLY A 104 6.54 -16.72 0.12
C GLY A 104 7.32 -15.75 -0.77
N LYS A 105 6.93 -15.60 -2.05
CA LYS A 105 7.62 -14.82 -3.08
C LYS A 105 6.85 -13.59 -3.52
N TYR A 106 5.55 -13.74 -3.78
CA TYR A 106 4.67 -12.65 -4.22
C TYR A 106 3.68 -12.29 -3.12
N GLY A 107 3.19 -11.06 -3.11
CA GLY A 107 2.31 -10.58 -2.06
C GLY A 107 1.22 -9.63 -2.55
N THR A 108 0.08 -9.66 -1.86
CA THR A 108 -0.94 -8.62 -1.98
C THR A 108 -1.19 -8.04 -0.60
N PHE A 109 -1.03 -6.73 -0.47
CA PHE A 109 -1.41 -5.95 0.70
C PHE A 109 -2.64 -5.11 0.37
N GLY A 110 -3.59 -5.05 1.30
CA GLY A 110 -4.80 -4.24 1.16
C GLY A 110 -5.13 -3.52 2.46
N PHE A 111 -5.67 -2.32 2.33
CA PHE A 111 -5.99 -1.44 3.45
C PHE A 111 -7.23 -0.59 3.12
N ILE A 112 -8.19 -0.56 4.06
CA ILE A 112 -9.29 0.41 4.05
C ILE A 112 -8.98 1.47 5.11
N LEU A 113 -8.74 2.70 4.66
CA LEU A 113 -8.73 3.87 5.55
C LEU A 113 -10.18 4.26 5.83
N GLN A 114 -10.57 4.21 7.10
CA GLN A 114 -11.85 4.72 7.58
C GLN A 114 -11.66 5.27 8.99
N ASN A 115 -11.56 6.60 9.10
CA ASN A 115 -11.33 7.23 10.38
C ASN A 115 -12.53 7.07 11.33
N PRO A 116 -12.29 6.89 12.64
CA PRO A 116 -13.36 6.81 13.63
C PRO A 116 -13.95 8.20 13.91
N THR A 117 -15.23 8.24 14.27
CA THR A 117 -15.93 9.49 14.62
C THR A 117 -15.52 10.09 15.97
N ARG A 118 -14.89 9.29 16.85
CA ARG A 118 -14.55 9.67 18.24
C ARG A 118 -13.69 10.93 18.36
N TYR A 119 -12.90 11.25 17.34
CA TYR A 119 -11.94 12.36 17.35
C TYR A 119 -12.34 13.52 16.43
N ALA A 120 -13.57 13.53 15.94
CA ALA A 120 -14.08 14.64 15.14
C ALA A 120 -14.14 15.93 15.98
N PRO A 121 -13.83 17.11 15.39
CA PRO A 121 -13.39 17.31 13.99
C PRO A 121 -11.86 17.21 13.78
N ILE A 122 -11.06 16.96 14.83
CA ILE A 122 -9.58 16.96 14.75
C ILE A 122 -9.07 15.90 13.77
N ILE A 123 -9.70 14.74 13.77
CA ILE A 123 -9.52 13.71 12.75
C ILE A 123 -10.80 13.69 11.92
N ASP A 124 -10.66 13.95 10.63
CA ASP A 124 -11.78 13.98 9.70
C ASP A 124 -12.40 12.57 9.55
N PRO A 125 -13.65 12.36 10.00
CA PRO A 125 -14.34 11.07 9.87
C PRO A 125 -14.78 10.77 8.43
N ALA A 126 -14.87 11.79 7.56
CA ALA A 126 -15.16 11.61 6.15
C ALA A 126 -13.93 11.18 5.35
N PHE A 127 -12.72 11.18 5.95
CA PHE A 127 -11.52 10.76 5.25
C PHE A 127 -11.49 9.23 5.07
N THR A 128 -11.73 8.78 3.84
CA THR A 128 -11.66 7.38 3.44
C THR A 128 -10.74 7.17 2.25
N ALA A 129 -10.23 5.95 2.11
CA ALA A 129 -9.52 5.47 0.93
C ALA A 129 -9.48 3.94 0.94
N LYS A 130 -9.40 3.31 -0.23
CA LYS A 130 -9.04 1.90 -0.37
C LYS A 130 -7.73 1.81 -1.11
N LYS A 131 -6.76 1.14 -0.52
CA LYS A 131 -5.37 1.13 -1.00
C LYS A 131 -4.89 -0.32 -1.12
N SER A 132 -4.20 -0.62 -2.21
CA SER A 132 -3.62 -1.93 -2.47
C SER A 132 -2.18 -1.80 -2.96
N VAL A 133 -1.38 -2.81 -2.61
CA VAL A 133 -0.01 -2.99 -3.13
C VAL A 133 0.11 -4.45 -3.57
N PHE A 134 0.52 -4.65 -4.81
CA PHE A 134 0.79 -5.96 -5.39
C PHE A 134 2.28 -6.07 -5.65
N SER A 135 2.93 -7.06 -5.03
CA SER A 135 4.40 -7.22 -5.04
C SER A 135 4.80 -8.42 -5.89
N PHE A 136 5.58 -8.18 -6.94
CA PHE A 136 6.04 -9.17 -7.92
C PHE A 136 7.52 -8.94 -8.23
N ASP A 137 8.40 -9.85 -7.80
CA ASP A 137 9.85 -9.74 -8.04
C ASP A 137 10.42 -8.34 -7.71
N ASN A 138 10.89 -7.58 -8.69
CA ASN A 138 11.43 -6.23 -8.50
C ASN A 138 10.37 -5.11 -8.59
N ARG A 139 9.10 -5.44 -8.81
CA ARG A 139 8.00 -4.50 -9.07
C ARG A 139 6.98 -4.48 -7.94
N LEU A 140 6.47 -3.29 -7.66
CA LEU A 140 5.30 -3.07 -6.82
C LEU A 140 4.27 -2.29 -7.64
N VAL A 141 3.04 -2.78 -7.76
CA VAL A 141 1.92 -2.02 -8.33
C VAL A 141 1.08 -1.48 -7.19
N LEU A 142 0.94 -0.16 -7.11
CA LEU A 142 0.20 0.53 -6.07
C LEU A 142 -1.01 1.21 -6.69
N THR A 143 -2.18 0.96 -6.12
CA THR A 143 -3.42 1.55 -6.62
C THR A 143 -4.34 1.92 -5.46
N GLY A 144 -5.09 2.99 -5.63
CA GLY A 144 -6.07 3.43 -4.66
C GLY A 144 -7.29 4.08 -5.30
N ASN A 145 -8.44 3.99 -4.64
CA ASN A 145 -9.69 4.63 -5.03
C ASN A 145 -10.51 5.00 -3.79
N ASP A 146 -11.70 5.58 -4.01
CA ASP A 146 -12.60 6.05 -2.97
C ASP A 146 -11.90 7.04 -2.01
N ILE A 147 -10.92 7.80 -2.52
CA ILE A 147 -10.22 8.84 -1.75
C ILE A 147 -11.18 10.02 -1.66
N ARG A 148 -11.61 10.32 -0.43
CA ARG A 148 -12.50 11.43 -0.14
C ARG A 148 -12.26 11.97 1.25
N ASN A 149 -12.57 13.24 1.48
CA ASN A 149 -12.63 13.84 2.82
C ASN A 149 -13.43 15.16 2.78
N SER A 150 -13.55 15.81 3.92
CA SER A 150 -14.28 17.07 4.09
C SER A 150 -13.37 18.28 4.33
N ASN A 151 -12.06 18.14 4.16
CA ASN A 151 -11.10 19.21 4.37
C ASN A 151 -10.98 20.09 3.11
N SER A 152 -11.39 21.36 3.25
CA SER A 152 -11.34 22.37 2.20
C SER A 152 -10.12 23.29 2.26
N GLU A 153 -9.30 23.19 3.30
CA GLU A 153 -8.18 24.09 3.54
C GLU A 153 -6.84 23.49 3.09
N TYR A 154 -6.67 22.17 3.30
CA TYR A 154 -5.41 21.48 3.11
C TYR A 154 -5.52 20.38 2.06
N PRO A 155 -4.49 20.22 1.20
CA PRO A 155 -4.54 19.24 0.12
C PRO A 155 -4.46 17.81 0.67
N THR A 156 -5.04 16.89 -0.07
CA THR A 156 -4.89 15.45 0.14
C THR A 156 -3.80 14.93 -0.75
N GLU A 157 -2.85 14.20 -0.20
CA GLU A 157 -1.65 13.78 -0.91
C GLU A 157 -1.49 12.25 -0.84
N THR A 158 -0.87 11.65 -1.85
CA THR A 158 -0.30 10.29 -1.76
C THR A 158 1.19 10.34 -2.04
N THR A 159 2.00 10.10 -1.01
CA THR A 159 3.46 10.22 -1.12
C THR A 159 4.05 9.04 -1.89
N LEU A 160 4.87 9.31 -2.91
CA LEU A 160 5.66 8.30 -3.61
C LEU A 160 6.91 7.96 -2.79
N PHE A 161 7.68 9.00 -2.43
CA PHE A 161 8.84 8.88 -1.56
C PHE A 161 9.13 10.20 -0.84
N GLN A 162 9.89 10.08 0.24
CA GLN A 162 10.55 11.17 0.95
C GLN A 162 11.81 10.60 1.60
N HIS A 163 12.94 11.28 1.43
CA HIS A 163 14.16 11.01 2.19
C HIS A 163 15.08 12.24 2.20
N GLY A 164 15.93 12.32 3.22
CA GLY A 164 16.97 13.33 3.32
C GLY A 164 17.99 13.21 2.18
N ILE A 165 18.57 14.34 1.80
CA ILE A 165 19.67 14.44 0.84
C ILE A 165 20.99 14.22 1.61
N THR A 166 21.63 13.08 1.37
CA THR A 166 22.93 12.71 1.92
C THR A 166 23.90 12.42 0.76
N LYS A 167 25.16 12.07 1.09
CA LYS A 167 26.12 11.61 0.08
C LYS A 167 25.61 10.39 -0.74
N LEU A 168 24.81 9.51 -0.13
CA LEU A 168 24.32 8.29 -0.79
C LEU A 168 23.00 8.51 -1.54
N THR A 169 22.30 9.61 -1.26
CA THR A 169 20.94 9.86 -1.74
C THR A 169 20.79 11.21 -2.44
N ASP A 170 21.87 11.82 -2.91
CA ASP A 170 21.83 13.11 -3.62
C ASP A 170 21.35 12.99 -5.08
N SER A 171 21.26 11.78 -5.63
CA SER A 171 20.73 11.59 -6.99
C SER A 171 19.21 11.77 -7.03
N LEU A 172 18.74 12.40 -8.09
CA LEU A 172 17.37 12.37 -8.56
C LEU A 172 17.43 12.29 -10.09
N ASN A 173 16.68 11.40 -10.70
CA ASN A 173 16.49 11.38 -12.15
C ASN A 173 15.01 11.63 -12.45
N VAL A 174 14.72 12.47 -13.44
CA VAL A 174 13.36 12.76 -13.91
C VAL A 174 13.36 12.62 -15.42
N ASN A 175 12.58 11.68 -15.96
CA ASN A 175 12.47 11.42 -17.40
C ASN A 175 13.83 11.28 -18.13
N GLY A 176 14.81 10.64 -17.49
CA GLY A 176 16.16 10.42 -18.03
C GLY A 176 17.15 11.53 -17.69
N GLU A 177 16.70 12.71 -17.25
CA GLU A 177 17.56 13.82 -16.86
C GLU A 177 18.02 13.70 -15.41
N GLN A 178 19.32 13.82 -15.18
CA GLN A 178 19.88 13.87 -13.82
C GLN A 178 19.71 15.26 -13.21
N ILE A 179 19.00 15.33 -12.08
CA ILE A 179 18.70 16.57 -11.38
C ILE A 179 19.60 16.70 -10.15
N THR A 180 20.51 17.67 -10.17
CA THR A 180 21.34 18.05 -9.01
C THR A 180 20.97 19.42 -8.44
N GLN A 181 20.05 20.14 -9.08
CA GLN A 181 19.63 21.48 -8.67
C GLN A 181 19.02 21.48 -7.25
N PHE A 182 19.31 22.52 -6.47
CA PHE A 182 18.72 22.75 -5.15
C PHE A 182 18.57 24.26 -4.88
N PRO A 183 17.36 24.78 -4.61
CA PRO A 183 16.08 24.07 -4.63
C PRO A 183 15.67 23.65 -6.05
N TYR A 184 14.83 22.62 -6.14
CA TYR A 184 14.23 22.14 -7.38
C TYR A 184 12.74 21.87 -7.18
N GLU A 185 11.96 22.19 -8.20
CA GLU A 185 10.53 22.04 -8.26
C GLU A 185 10.13 21.63 -9.68
N ALA A 186 9.31 20.60 -9.77
CA ALA A 186 8.69 20.15 -11.01
C ALA A 186 7.31 19.55 -10.70
N THR A 187 6.45 19.61 -11.71
CA THR A 187 5.16 18.93 -11.72
C THR A 187 5.19 17.93 -12.87
N LEU A 188 4.97 16.66 -12.56
CA LEU A 188 4.90 15.56 -13.52
C LEU A 188 3.44 15.13 -13.72
N THR A 189 3.20 14.40 -14.80
CA THR A 189 1.90 13.94 -15.25
C THR A 189 1.91 12.42 -15.51
N GLU A 190 0.77 11.86 -15.90
CA GLU A 190 0.67 10.45 -16.27
C GLU A 190 1.64 10.12 -17.41
N GLY A 191 2.38 9.01 -17.27
CA GLY A 191 3.43 8.59 -18.21
C GLY A 191 4.83 9.05 -17.85
N ASP A 192 4.96 10.09 -17.00
CA ASP A 192 6.26 10.50 -16.50
C ASP A 192 6.81 9.53 -15.45
N TRP A 193 8.13 9.52 -15.33
CA TRP A 193 8.82 8.70 -14.36
C TRP A 193 10.03 9.40 -13.73
N LEU A 194 10.40 8.90 -12.56
CA LEU A 194 11.56 9.39 -11.81
C LEU A 194 12.31 8.24 -11.15
N ILE A 195 13.55 8.50 -10.72
CA ILE A 195 14.35 7.60 -9.89
C ILE A 195 14.85 8.37 -8.68
N ASP A 196 14.56 7.88 -7.48
CA ASP A 196 14.97 8.50 -6.22
C ASP A 196 16.46 8.28 -5.89
N GLY A 197 16.91 8.87 -4.79
CA GLY A 197 18.29 8.73 -4.29
C GLY A 197 18.68 7.32 -3.85
N MET A 198 17.74 6.39 -3.73
CA MET A 198 17.98 5.00 -3.34
C MET A 198 17.91 4.03 -4.53
N GLY A 199 17.70 4.53 -5.75
CA GLY A 199 17.57 3.74 -6.97
C GLY A 199 16.21 3.04 -7.07
N ASN A 200 15.16 3.60 -6.49
CA ASN A 200 13.78 3.18 -6.74
C ASN A 200 13.21 4.03 -7.87
N GLY A 201 12.73 3.36 -8.91
CA GLY A 201 12.05 4.00 -10.03
C GLY A 201 10.55 4.07 -9.77
N TYR A 202 9.92 5.18 -10.14
CA TYR A 202 8.49 5.41 -10.01
C TYR A 202 7.95 5.82 -11.36
N TYR A 203 6.95 5.11 -11.87
CA TYR A 203 6.22 5.46 -13.09
C TYR A 203 4.74 5.61 -12.74
N VAL A 204 4.15 6.76 -13.04
CA VAL A 204 2.76 7.05 -12.66
C VAL A 204 1.84 6.77 -13.83
N VAL A 205 0.87 5.90 -13.59
CA VAL A 205 -0.09 5.42 -14.60
C VAL A 205 -1.37 6.22 -14.54
N LYS A 206 -1.81 6.53 -13.31
CA LYS A 206 -3.04 7.26 -13.07
C LYS A 206 -2.90 8.13 -11.85
N GLY A 207 -3.37 9.36 -11.95
CA GLY A 207 -3.37 10.29 -10.83
C GLY A 207 -3.53 11.72 -11.33
N ALA A 208 -3.75 12.62 -10.38
CA ALA A 208 -3.61 14.04 -10.65
C ALA A 208 -2.12 14.41 -10.86
N GLU A 209 -1.78 15.67 -10.64
CA GLU A 209 -0.42 16.18 -10.73
C GLU A 209 0.51 15.54 -9.69
N ILE A 210 1.73 15.20 -10.11
CA ILE A 210 2.77 14.67 -9.24
C ILE A 210 3.75 15.80 -8.97
N GLU A 211 3.81 16.24 -7.74
CA GLU A 211 4.76 17.24 -7.32
C GLU A 211 6.09 16.59 -6.96
N VAL A 212 7.19 17.16 -7.45
CA VAL A 212 8.56 16.77 -7.10
C VAL A 212 9.27 17.96 -6.51
N ARG A 213 9.92 17.77 -5.36
CA ARG A 213 10.71 18.82 -4.69
C ARG A 213 12.06 18.31 -4.23
N ARG A 214 13.08 19.16 -4.39
CA ARG A 214 14.31 19.15 -3.59
C ARG A 214 14.36 20.47 -2.84
N GLN A 215 14.25 20.45 -1.51
CA GLN A 215 14.06 21.67 -0.74
C GLN A 215 14.59 21.56 0.69
N HIS A 216 14.81 22.73 1.29
CA HIS A 216 15.02 22.85 2.74
C HIS A 216 13.65 22.73 3.42
N GLN A 217 13.51 21.80 4.35
CA GLN A 217 12.27 21.53 5.07
C GLN A 217 12.42 21.90 6.55
N GLU A 218 11.45 22.66 7.06
CA GLU A 218 11.20 22.80 8.49
C GLU A 218 10.25 21.68 8.95
N SER A 219 10.52 21.09 10.11
CA SER A 219 9.67 20.10 10.76
C SER A 219 9.67 20.30 12.28
N ARG A 220 9.21 19.29 13.03
CA ARG A 220 9.11 19.27 14.48
C ARG A 220 9.67 17.96 15.03
N ASP A 221 10.39 18.07 16.14
CA ASP A 221 10.79 16.90 16.93
C ASP A 221 9.57 16.16 17.49
N ASN A 222 9.58 14.83 17.43
CA ASN A 222 8.45 13.98 17.79
C ASN A 222 8.15 13.94 19.29
N GLN A 223 9.04 14.45 20.14
CA GLN A 223 8.86 14.49 21.60
C GLN A 223 8.62 15.92 22.09
N LYS A 224 9.61 16.79 21.91
CA LYS A 224 9.66 18.17 22.42
C LYS A 224 8.96 19.18 21.51
N LYS A 225 8.54 18.77 20.30
CA LYS A 225 7.88 19.62 19.30
C LYS A 225 8.69 20.87 18.92
N GLN A 226 10.00 20.84 19.13
CA GLN A 226 10.88 21.94 18.73
C GLN A 226 11.09 21.91 17.22
N PRO A 227 11.23 23.08 16.56
CA PRO A 227 11.58 23.13 15.16
C PRO A 227 12.85 22.33 14.84
N THR A 228 12.80 21.56 13.76
CA THR A 228 13.96 20.86 13.19
C THR A 228 14.05 21.17 11.71
N PHE A 229 15.21 20.96 11.10
CA PHE A 229 15.46 21.36 9.72
C PHE A 229 16.33 20.35 9.01
N GLY A 230 16.11 20.18 7.71
CA GLY A 230 16.94 19.32 6.87
C GLY A 230 16.66 19.53 5.39
N ASN A 231 17.54 19.01 4.53
CA ASN A 231 17.37 19.08 3.09
C ASN A 231 16.82 17.74 2.60
N PHE A 232 15.70 17.77 1.90
CA PHE A 232 14.97 16.57 1.49
C PHE A 232 14.68 16.58 0.00
N GLN A 233 14.52 15.38 -0.53
CA GLN A 233 13.82 15.15 -1.78
C GLN A 233 12.54 14.36 -1.52
N SER A 234 11.46 14.74 -2.18
CA SER A 234 10.18 14.07 -2.08
C SER A 234 9.37 14.19 -3.37
N ALA A 235 8.49 13.23 -3.58
CA ALA A 235 7.45 13.32 -4.60
C ALA A 235 6.12 12.79 -4.09
N TRP A 236 5.01 13.39 -4.53
CA TRP A 236 3.66 12.99 -4.13
C TRP A 236 2.63 13.31 -5.21
N ILE A 237 1.58 12.52 -5.26
CA ILE A 237 0.39 12.77 -6.07
C ILE A 237 -0.51 13.73 -5.27
N ASN A 238 -0.91 14.85 -5.89
CA ASN A 238 -1.76 15.87 -5.27
C ASN A 238 -3.22 15.68 -5.67
N HIS A 239 -4.06 15.20 -4.76
CA HIS A 239 -5.50 15.00 -4.97
C HIS A 239 -6.35 16.27 -4.74
N GLY A 240 -5.70 17.40 -4.46
CA GLY A 240 -6.36 18.67 -4.14
C GLY A 240 -7.07 18.67 -2.79
N THR A 241 -7.86 19.71 -2.54
CA THR A 241 -8.78 19.83 -1.39
C THR A 241 -10.14 19.22 -1.72
N LEU A 242 -10.86 18.69 -0.72
CA LEU A 242 -12.18 18.06 -0.90
C LEU A 242 -12.23 17.01 -2.03
N PRO A 243 -11.29 16.05 -2.10
CA PRO A 243 -11.42 14.99 -3.08
C PRO A 243 -12.76 14.25 -2.87
N ASP A 244 -13.40 13.87 -3.97
CA ASP A 244 -14.57 12.99 -3.98
C ASP A 244 -14.36 11.89 -5.03
N ASN A 245 -14.00 10.70 -4.55
CA ASN A 245 -13.64 9.55 -5.38
C ASN A 245 -12.37 9.74 -6.20
N ALA A 246 -11.41 10.49 -5.66
CA ALA A 246 -10.08 10.52 -6.24
C ALA A 246 -9.43 9.12 -6.20
N GLU A 247 -8.50 8.90 -7.12
CA GLU A 247 -7.82 7.63 -7.30
C GLU A 247 -6.39 7.85 -7.77
N TYR A 248 -5.56 6.82 -7.62
CA TYR A 248 -4.21 6.79 -8.18
C TYR A 248 -3.82 5.38 -8.61
N GLU A 249 -2.78 5.31 -9.42
CA GLU A 249 -2.08 4.11 -9.84
C GLU A 249 -0.63 4.44 -10.22
N TYR A 250 0.33 3.73 -9.65
CA TYR A 250 1.73 3.84 -10.03
C TYR A 250 2.47 2.52 -9.79
N ILE A 251 3.58 2.35 -10.49
CA ILE A 251 4.48 1.22 -10.30
C ILE A 251 5.80 1.71 -9.71
N VAL A 252 6.35 0.91 -8.80
CA VAL A 252 7.72 1.06 -8.28
C VAL A 252 8.59 -0.05 -8.84
N VAL A 253 9.78 0.30 -9.32
CA VAL A 253 10.84 -0.62 -9.77
C VAL A 253 12.01 -0.52 -8.80
N LEU A 254 12.30 -1.60 -8.07
CA LEU A 254 13.23 -1.61 -6.94
C LEU A 254 14.71 -1.58 -7.35
N ASP A 255 15.04 -1.79 -8.62
CA ASP A 255 16.41 -1.82 -9.15
C ASP A 255 16.55 -0.95 -10.41
N ALA A 256 15.92 0.22 -10.36
CA ALA A 256 15.80 1.13 -11.49
C ALA A 256 17.13 1.72 -11.93
N THR A 257 17.28 1.83 -13.24
CA THR A 257 18.26 2.70 -13.93
C THR A 257 17.50 3.52 -14.98
N PRO A 258 18.06 4.63 -15.48
CA PRO A 258 17.42 5.41 -16.55
C PRO A 258 17.04 4.54 -17.76
N GLU A 259 17.89 3.59 -18.15
CA GLU A 259 17.64 2.69 -19.28
C GLU A 259 16.48 1.74 -18.98
N LYS A 260 16.45 1.15 -17.77
CA LYS A 260 15.34 0.27 -17.37
C LYS A 260 14.01 1.05 -17.28
N MET A 261 14.02 2.26 -16.74
CA MET A 261 12.80 3.05 -16.62
C MET A 261 12.28 3.52 -17.98
N ALA A 262 13.15 3.86 -18.93
CA ALA A 262 12.75 4.12 -20.31
C ALA A 262 12.08 2.90 -20.96
N GLN A 263 12.66 1.70 -20.78
CA GLN A 263 12.06 0.45 -21.28
C GLN A 263 10.72 0.11 -20.59
N ILE A 264 10.62 0.36 -19.29
CA ILE A 264 9.37 0.19 -18.55
C ILE A 264 8.32 1.17 -19.07
N ALA A 265 8.67 2.44 -19.33
CA ALA A 265 7.74 3.42 -19.89
C ALA A 265 7.17 2.96 -21.24
N GLU A 266 8.03 2.54 -22.18
CA GLU A 266 7.60 1.96 -23.47
C GLU A 266 6.70 0.72 -23.28
N SER A 267 7.07 -0.15 -22.34
CA SER A 267 6.32 -1.37 -22.03
C SER A 267 4.96 -1.07 -21.38
N MET A 268 4.87 -0.01 -20.58
CA MET A 268 3.64 0.48 -19.94
C MET A 268 2.68 1.05 -20.97
N GLU A 269 3.17 1.85 -21.92
CA GLU A 269 2.37 2.35 -23.05
C GLU A 269 1.83 1.22 -23.92
N ALA A 270 2.64 0.17 -24.15
CA ALA A 270 2.21 -1.05 -24.83
C ALA A 270 1.29 -1.95 -23.97
N GLY A 271 1.05 -1.60 -22.71
CA GLY A 271 0.24 -2.37 -21.77
C GLY A 271 0.82 -3.74 -21.46
N SER A 272 2.14 -3.92 -21.51
CA SER A 272 2.81 -5.24 -21.46
C SER A 272 3.43 -5.60 -20.11
N VAL A 273 3.42 -4.69 -19.13
CA VAL A 273 4.01 -4.93 -17.79
C VAL A 273 3.01 -5.63 -16.86
N TYR A 274 1.83 -5.04 -16.66
CA TYR A 274 0.75 -5.59 -15.86
C TYR A 274 -0.61 -5.19 -16.43
N GLU A 275 -1.67 -5.77 -15.89
CA GLU A 275 -3.05 -5.46 -16.23
C GLU A 275 -3.87 -5.21 -14.95
N VAL A 276 -4.60 -4.10 -14.91
CA VAL A 276 -5.67 -3.89 -13.92
C VAL A 276 -6.93 -4.60 -14.42
N VAL A 277 -7.10 -5.84 -14.00
CA VAL A 277 -8.23 -6.69 -14.42
C VAL A 277 -9.55 -6.11 -13.93
N GLN A 278 -9.59 -5.59 -12.70
CA GLN A 278 -10.79 -4.98 -12.13
C GLN A 278 -10.41 -4.03 -10.99
N LYS A 279 -10.90 -2.79 -11.03
CA LYS A 279 -10.74 -1.81 -9.94
C LYS A 279 -12.07 -1.10 -9.68
N ASN A 280 -12.60 -1.28 -8.47
CA ASN A 280 -13.76 -0.55 -7.97
C ASN A 280 -13.81 -0.62 -6.44
N SER A 281 -14.83 0.00 -5.84
CA SER A 281 -15.03 0.05 -4.39
C SER A 281 -15.11 -1.33 -3.69
N ASN A 282 -15.34 -2.43 -4.40
CA ASN A 282 -15.42 -3.76 -3.79
C ASN A 282 -14.13 -4.58 -3.97
N VAL A 283 -13.32 -4.29 -4.99
CA VAL A 283 -12.12 -5.08 -5.28
C VAL A 283 -11.10 -4.33 -6.12
N HIS A 284 -9.81 -4.57 -5.85
CA HIS A 284 -8.70 -4.30 -6.76
C HIS A 284 -8.08 -5.62 -7.22
N VAL A 285 -7.91 -5.81 -8.52
CA VAL A 285 -7.32 -6.99 -9.13
C VAL A 285 -6.26 -6.56 -10.12
N VAL A 286 -5.02 -7.03 -9.91
CA VAL A 286 -3.88 -6.74 -10.77
C VAL A 286 -3.18 -8.03 -11.14
N ARG A 287 -2.92 -8.20 -12.43
CA ARG A 287 -2.16 -9.32 -12.99
C ARG A 287 -0.82 -8.83 -13.50
N ASP A 288 0.27 -9.40 -12.98
CA ASP A 288 1.60 -9.18 -13.52
C ASP A 288 1.82 -10.10 -14.73
N LYS A 289 2.19 -9.50 -15.88
CA LYS A 289 2.25 -10.24 -17.16
C LYS A 289 3.48 -11.12 -17.28
N GLU A 290 4.58 -10.77 -16.61
CA GLU A 290 5.81 -11.55 -16.64
C GLU A 290 5.68 -12.84 -15.80
N THR A 291 5.15 -12.73 -14.58
CA THR A 291 5.03 -13.86 -13.65
C THR A 291 3.74 -14.65 -13.82
N GLY A 292 2.73 -14.08 -14.49
CA GLY A 292 1.38 -14.62 -14.59
C GLY A 292 0.60 -14.60 -13.27
N ALA A 293 1.18 -14.07 -12.19
CA ALA A 293 0.51 -14.00 -10.91
C ALA A 293 -0.53 -12.87 -10.89
N THR A 294 -1.69 -13.14 -10.31
CA THR A 294 -2.75 -12.15 -10.12
C THR A 294 -3.01 -11.97 -8.63
N GLY A 295 -2.99 -10.73 -8.16
CA GLY A 295 -3.34 -10.36 -6.79
C GLY A 295 -4.73 -9.73 -6.73
N TYR A 296 -5.45 -10.01 -5.65
CA TYR A 296 -6.81 -9.52 -5.42
C TYR A 296 -6.90 -8.94 -4.00
N SER A 297 -7.17 -7.64 -3.89
CA SER A 297 -7.63 -7.02 -2.64
C SER A 297 -9.15 -6.92 -2.69
N VAL A 298 -9.84 -7.83 -2.01
CA VAL A 298 -11.30 -7.89 -1.97
C VAL A 298 -11.79 -7.18 -0.71
N PHE A 299 -12.43 -6.03 -0.85
CA PHE A 299 -12.85 -5.17 0.26
C PHE A 299 -14.24 -5.54 0.81
N SER A 300 -15.05 -6.23 0.02
CA SER A 300 -16.39 -6.71 0.35
C SER A 300 -16.73 -7.89 -0.58
N PHE A 301 -17.94 -8.45 -0.51
CA PHE A 301 -18.37 -9.42 -1.53
C PHE A 301 -18.15 -8.86 -2.93
N ALA A 302 -17.41 -9.59 -3.76
CA ALA A 302 -17.10 -9.16 -5.11
C ALA A 302 -17.36 -10.29 -6.11
N ARG A 303 -18.04 -9.94 -7.20
CA ARG A 303 -17.93 -10.67 -8.47
C ARG A 303 -16.70 -10.15 -9.18
N ILE A 304 -15.93 -11.07 -9.74
CA ILE A 304 -14.65 -10.78 -10.36
C ILE A 304 -14.73 -11.24 -11.82
N THR A 305 -14.33 -10.34 -12.72
CA THR A 305 -14.23 -10.60 -14.15
C THR A 305 -12.78 -10.97 -14.49
N ASP A 306 -12.36 -12.13 -13.98
CA ASP A 306 -11.03 -12.70 -14.17
C ASP A 306 -11.15 -14.10 -14.79
N ASP A 307 -10.04 -14.62 -15.32
CA ASP A 307 -10.01 -15.95 -15.94
C ASP A 307 -10.30 -17.06 -14.93
N TYR A 308 -9.71 -16.99 -13.73
CA TYR A 308 -9.78 -18.05 -12.74
C TYR A 308 -10.82 -17.79 -11.66
N ILE A 309 -10.86 -16.57 -11.11
CA ILE A 309 -11.77 -16.25 -10.01
C ILE A 309 -13.04 -15.58 -10.53
N ARG A 310 -14.19 -16.17 -10.15
CA ARG A 310 -15.52 -15.65 -10.46
C ARG A 310 -16.08 -14.76 -9.36
N ALA A 311 -15.85 -15.12 -8.11
CA ALA A 311 -16.36 -14.39 -6.96
C ALA A 311 -15.61 -14.75 -5.67
N VAL A 312 -15.60 -13.80 -4.73
CA VAL A 312 -15.09 -14.01 -3.38
C VAL A 312 -16.16 -13.51 -2.38
N SER A 313 -16.47 -14.35 -1.38
CA SER A 313 -17.68 -14.19 -0.57
C SER A 313 -17.65 -13.02 0.42
N THR A 314 -16.47 -12.59 0.84
CA THR A 314 -16.27 -11.58 1.88
C THR A 314 -14.92 -10.90 1.70
N SER A 315 -14.66 -9.86 2.49
CA SER A 315 -13.39 -9.14 2.46
C SER A 315 -12.22 -10.08 2.76
N SER A 316 -11.24 -10.11 1.86
CA SER A 316 -10.10 -11.02 1.91
C SER A 316 -9.01 -10.58 0.93
N LEU A 317 -7.86 -11.21 1.03
CA LEU A 317 -6.72 -11.05 0.14
C LEU A 317 -6.49 -12.37 -0.54
N VAL A 318 -6.47 -12.37 -1.88
CA VAL A 318 -6.29 -13.58 -2.67
C VAL A 318 -5.12 -13.38 -3.62
N MET A 319 -4.41 -14.46 -3.94
CA MET A 319 -3.48 -14.51 -5.06
C MET A 319 -3.67 -15.79 -5.85
N THR A 320 -3.52 -15.70 -7.16
CA THR A 320 -3.51 -16.83 -8.10
C THR A 320 -2.26 -16.83 -8.94
N GLN A 321 -1.80 -18.00 -9.35
CA GLN A 321 -0.80 -18.14 -10.40
C GLN A 321 -1.03 -19.47 -11.13
N PRO A 322 -1.30 -19.47 -12.44
CA PRO A 322 -1.37 -20.70 -13.21
C PRO A 322 0.01 -21.35 -13.34
N GLU A 323 0.04 -22.67 -13.37
CA GLU A 323 1.23 -23.48 -13.62
C GLU A 323 0.92 -24.46 -14.75
N GLY A 324 1.27 -24.07 -15.99
CA GLY A 324 0.79 -24.78 -17.18
C GLY A 324 -0.71 -24.56 -17.42
N GLU A 325 -1.34 -25.51 -18.12
CA GLU A 325 -2.76 -25.39 -18.52
C GLU A 325 -3.74 -26.04 -17.52
N ASP A 326 -3.24 -26.87 -16.59
CA ASP A 326 -4.06 -27.74 -15.74
C ASP A 326 -3.89 -27.50 -14.24
N LYS A 327 -3.00 -26.61 -13.81
CA LYS A 327 -2.80 -26.30 -12.39
C LYS A 327 -2.93 -24.82 -12.08
N LEU A 328 -3.43 -24.54 -10.88
CA LEU A 328 -3.59 -23.20 -10.37
C LEU A 328 -3.17 -23.16 -8.90
N LYS A 329 -2.14 -22.36 -8.60
CA LYS A 329 -1.82 -21.98 -7.23
C LYS A 329 -2.84 -20.95 -6.76
N LEU A 330 -3.33 -21.12 -5.54
CA LEU A 330 -4.31 -20.24 -4.93
C LEU A 330 -3.92 -20.00 -3.47
N SER A 331 -3.74 -18.74 -3.09
CA SER A 331 -3.46 -18.33 -1.71
C SER A 331 -4.52 -17.35 -1.22
N VAL A 332 -5.06 -17.57 -0.02
CA VAL A 332 -6.13 -16.77 0.56
C VAL A 332 -5.80 -16.42 2.01
N ALA A 333 -5.91 -15.15 2.36
CA ALA A 333 -5.88 -14.67 3.74
C ALA A 333 -7.13 -13.82 4.02
N ASN A 334 -7.69 -13.95 5.23
CA ASN A 334 -8.70 -13.02 5.72
C ASN A 334 -8.05 -12.11 6.77
N PRO A 335 -7.85 -10.81 6.50
CA PRO A 335 -7.20 -9.90 7.45
C PRO A 335 -8.09 -9.55 8.66
N ASP A 336 -9.38 -9.90 8.65
CA ASP A 336 -10.21 -9.84 9.86
C ASP A 336 -9.76 -10.93 10.84
N LEU A 337 -9.17 -10.51 11.96
CA LEU A 337 -8.75 -11.41 13.04
C LEU A 337 -9.93 -12.05 13.79
N ASN A 338 -11.16 -11.61 13.49
CA ASN A 338 -12.41 -12.07 14.09
C ASN A 338 -12.33 -12.15 15.62
N MET A 339 -11.89 -11.05 16.23
CA MET A 339 -11.74 -10.94 17.67
C MET A 339 -12.31 -9.62 18.19
N ASP A 340 -12.47 -9.53 19.49
CA ASP A 340 -12.68 -8.30 20.24
C ASP A 340 -11.53 -8.06 21.20
N LYS A 341 -11.53 -6.91 21.90
CA LYS A 341 -10.46 -6.47 22.80
C LYS A 341 -10.00 -7.53 23.82
N PHE A 342 -10.88 -8.43 24.22
CA PHE A 342 -10.63 -9.41 25.28
C PHE A 342 -10.68 -10.87 24.81
N THR A 343 -10.81 -11.12 23.50
CA THR A 343 -10.86 -12.47 22.94
C THR A 343 -9.60 -12.79 22.17
N ARG A 344 -9.36 -14.09 21.96
CA ARG A 344 -8.40 -14.53 20.94
C ARG A 344 -9.05 -14.43 19.56
N SER A 345 -8.23 -14.43 18.54
CA SER A 345 -8.65 -14.60 17.14
C SER A 345 -9.40 -15.92 16.94
N ASP A 346 -10.41 -15.86 16.07
CA ASP A 346 -11.22 -16.99 15.67
C ASP A 346 -11.23 -17.16 14.15
N TYR A 347 -11.82 -18.25 13.66
CA TYR A 347 -11.93 -18.51 12.23
C TYR A 347 -12.74 -17.43 11.52
N ALA A 348 -12.29 -17.04 10.34
CA ALA A 348 -12.91 -16.06 9.46
C ALA A 348 -13.02 -16.65 8.03
N PRO A 349 -14.00 -17.53 7.77
CA PRO A 349 -14.07 -18.29 6.53
C PRO A 349 -14.23 -17.42 5.28
N VAL A 350 -13.59 -17.84 4.18
CA VAL A 350 -13.67 -17.21 2.86
C VAL A 350 -14.04 -18.27 1.83
N MET A 351 -15.06 -18.01 1.01
CA MET A 351 -15.39 -18.85 -0.14
C MET A 351 -14.91 -18.16 -1.41
N VAL A 352 -14.05 -18.84 -2.16
CA VAL A 352 -13.59 -18.44 -3.50
C VAL A 352 -14.31 -19.31 -4.52
N THR A 353 -15.06 -18.69 -5.43
CA THR A 353 -15.68 -19.39 -6.54
C THR A 353 -14.79 -19.26 -7.77
N LEU A 354 -14.32 -20.39 -8.28
CA LEU A 354 -13.49 -20.49 -9.47
C LEU A 354 -14.36 -20.72 -10.72
N ASN A 355 -13.91 -20.19 -11.86
CA ASN A 355 -14.39 -20.57 -13.18
C ASN A 355 -13.77 -21.93 -13.54
N GLY A 356 -14.58 -22.90 -13.95
CA GLY A 356 -14.14 -24.26 -14.29
C GLY A 356 -14.29 -25.27 -13.16
N ALA A 357 -14.14 -26.54 -13.53
CA ALA A 357 -14.09 -27.66 -12.61
C ALA A 357 -12.63 -27.89 -12.18
N TRP A 358 -12.38 -27.79 -10.87
CA TRP A 358 -11.07 -27.88 -10.25
C TRP A 358 -11.15 -28.80 -9.04
N GLU A 359 -10.16 -29.67 -8.88
CA GLU A 359 -9.97 -30.55 -7.75
C GLU A 359 -8.85 -30.01 -6.86
N LEU A 360 -9.06 -30.12 -5.54
CA LEU A 360 -8.03 -29.75 -4.56
C LEU A 360 -6.93 -30.81 -4.57
N THR A 361 -5.68 -30.38 -4.71
CA THR A 361 -4.54 -31.30 -4.71
C THR A 361 -4.08 -31.55 -3.28
N GLY A 362 -4.07 -32.82 -2.84
CA GLY A 362 -3.67 -33.22 -1.49
C GLY A 362 -4.76 -32.98 -0.42
N GLU A 363 -4.46 -33.35 0.82
CA GLU A 363 -5.36 -33.17 1.95
C GLU A 363 -5.06 -31.87 2.70
N HIS A 364 -6.10 -31.08 2.96
CA HIS A 364 -6.02 -29.81 3.69
C HIS A 364 -7.12 -29.78 4.75
N SER A 365 -6.75 -29.74 6.04
CA SER A 365 -7.72 -29.79 7.14
C SER A 365 -8.61 -28.54 7.25
N ASN A 366 -8.16 -27.42 6.67
CA ASN A 366 -8.81 -26.11 6.71
C ASN A 366 -9.31 -25.63 5.34
N VAL A 367 -9.28 -26.48 4.30
CA VAL A 367 -9.78 -26.14 2.96
C VAL A 367 -10.67 -27.24 2.42
N GLN A 368 -11.82 -26.86 1.85
CA GLN A 368 -12.75 -27.77 1.21
C GLN A 368 -13.13 -27.26 -0.17
N ALA A 369 -13.09 -28.13 -1.18
CA ALA A 369 -13.51 -27.80 -2.54
C ALA A 369 -14.76 -28.59 -2.92
N THR A 370 -15.70 -27.94 -3.59
CA THR A 370 -16.91 -28.57 -4.13
C THR A 370 -17.10 -28.15 -5.58
N VAL A 371 -17.07 -29.12 -6.49
CA VAL A 371 -17.34 -28.92 -7.92
C VAL A 371 -18.85 -28.96 -8.16
N LYS A 372 -19.38 -27.99 -8.89
CA LYS A 372 -20.78 -27.93 -9.34
C LYS A 372 -20.85 -27.49 -10.80
N GLY A 373 -20.89 -28.46 -11.71
CA GLY A 373 -20.86 -28.21 -13.15
C GLY A 373 -19.54 -27.53 -13.55
N SER A 374 -19.62 -26.39 -14.25
CA SER A 374 -18.46 -25.62 -14.71
C SER A 374 -17.88 -24.65 -13.68
N LYS A 375 -18.08 -24.91 -12.38
CA LYS A 375 -17.64 -24.04 -11.27
C LYS A 375 -17.14 -24.87 -10.12
N THR A 376 -16.20 -24.31 -9.38
CA THR A 376 -15.69 -24.89 -8.13
C THR A 376 -15.79 -23.85 -7.04
N THR A 377 -16.36 -24.22 -5.89
CA THR A 377 -16.33 -23.38 -4.69
C THR A 377 -15.30 -23.95 -3.74
N VAL A 378 -14.30 -23.14 -3.38
CA VAL A 378 -13.26 -23.50 -2.42
C VAL A 378 -13.47 -22.67 -1.16
N THR A 379 -13.73 -23.33 -0.04
CA THR A 379 -13.92 -22.71 1.27
C THR A 379 -12.62 -22.82 2.07
N PHE A 380 -12.08 -21.68 2.46
CA PHE A 380 -10.89 -21.54 3.30
C PHE A 380 -11.31 -21.14 4.71
N ASN A 381 -11.00 -21.95 5.71
CA ASN A 381 -11.19 -21.61 7.13
C ASN A 381 -9.98 -20.81 7.62
N CYS A 382 -9.89 -19.54 7.19
CA CYS A 382 -8.80 -18.63 7.55
C CYS A 382 -8.81 -18.33 9.06
N LYS A 383 -7.62 -18.11 9.63
CA LYS A 383 -7.45 -17.70 11.04
C LYS A 383 -6.19 -16.85 11.19
N ASP A 384 -6.16 -15.96 12.17
CA ASP A 384 -5.00 -15.16 12.57
C ASP A 384 -4.45 -14.20 11.48
N GLY A 385 -5.20 -14.00 10.39
CA GLY A 385 -4.70 -13.28 9.22
C GLY A 385 -3.62 -14.04 8.43
N LEU A 386 -3.42 -15.33 8.72
CA LEU A 386 -2.42 -16.15 8.04
C LEU A 386 -2.92 -16.61 6.67
N PRO A 387 -2.06 -16.59 5.64
CA PRO A 387 -2.39 -17.11 4.33
C PRO A 387 -2.50 -18.63 4.34
N ILE A 388 -3.51 -19.16 3.67
CA ILE A 388 -3.64 -20.58 3.35
C ILE A 388 -3.42 -20.72 1.85
N GLN A 389 -2.41 -21.51 1.48
CA GLN A 389 -2.08 -21.78 0.08
C GLN A 389 -2.40 -23.23 -0.30
N VAL A 390 -3.02 -23.40 -1.45
CA VAL A 390 -3.35 -24.70 -2.04
C VAL A 390 -2.98 -24.73 -3.52
N MET A 391 -2.83 -25.94 -4.04
CA MET A 391 -2.77 -26.20 -5.47
C MET A 391 -4.11 -26.77 -5.91
N MET A 392 -4.67 -26.23 -6.98
CA MET A 392 -5.84 -26.79 -7.66
C MET A 392 -5.39 -27.46 -8.96
N LYS A 393 -6.01 -28.57 -9.32
CA LYS A 393 -5.83 -29.23 -10.62
C LYS A 393 -7.15 -29.24 -11.37
N LYS A 394 -7.12 -29.02 -12.68
CA LYS A 394 -8.31 -29.12 -13.52
C LYS A 394 -8.87 -30.55 -13.46
N ALA A 395 -10.18 -30.66 -13.26
CA ALA A 395 -10.90 -31.94 -13.17
C ALA A 395 -11.02 -32.65 -14.52
#